data_AF-A0A1C5Z5U9-F1
#
_entry.id   AF-A0A1C5Z5U9-F1
#
_cell.length_a   1.000
_cell.length_b   1.000
_cell.length_c   1.000
_cell.angle_alpha   90.00
_cell.angle_beta   90.00
_cell.angle_gamma   90.00
#
_symmetry.space_group_name_H-M   'P 1'
#
loop_
_entity.id
_entity.type
_entity.pdbx_description
1 polymer ?
#
loop_
_entity_poly.entity_id
_entity_poly.type
_entity_poly.pdbx_seq_one_letter_code
_entity_poly.pdbx_strand_id
1 'polypeptide(L)'
;MEKAIEKTVKPSIVDTFLKGCGKGFKVGIENITPAMILGYTLVYILQVTGLMTFLGRIFAPVMGVFGLPGEAFAVLISAFFAKASGCATAATMYADGVLTLGQASMLLPACILMGTLIGHYARIVLVAGTNKKWHTLLLIIPLFDAALSLIIMRVILTAMGIT
;
A
#
# COMPACT_ATOMS: atom_id res chain seq x y z
N MET A 1 -33.27 -34.79 32.45
CA MET A 1 -33.76 -33.61 31.73
C MET A 1 -32.68 -33.18 30.74
N GLU A 2 -32.93 -33.58 29.50
CA GLU A 2 -32.45 -33.07 28.21
C GLU A 2 -31.39 -31.95 28.20
N LYS A 3 -30.15 -32.31 27.84
CA LYS A 3 -29.25 -31.38 27.14
C LYS A 3 -29.77 -31.28 25.70
N ALA A 4 -30.51 -30.21 25.41
CA ALA A 4 -30.88 -29.86 24.05
C ALA A 4 -29.61 -29.69 23.21
N ILE A 5 -29.49 -30.53 22.18
CA ILE A 5 -28.45 -30.46 21.16
C ILE A 5 -28.71 -29.18 20.36
N GLU A 6 -27.89 -28.15 20.58
CA GLU A 6 -27.86 -26.95 19.76
C GLU A 6 -27.37 -27.36 18.36
N LYS A 7 -28.31 -27.73 17.49
CA LYS A 7 -28.06 -27.94 16.05
C LYS A 7 -27.63 -26.59 15.49
N THR A 8 -26.33 -26.37 15.43
CA THR A 8 -25.72 -25.30 14.64
C THR A 8 -26.06 -25.55 13.17
N VAL A 9 -27.17 -24.96 12.74
CA VAL A 9 -27.53 -24.88 11.32
C VAL A 9 -26.32 -24.26 10.62
N LYS A 10 -25.67 -25.01 9.72
CA LYS A 10 -24.54 -24.49 8.94
C LYS A 10 -25.02 -23.17 8.31
N PRO A 11 -24.36 -22.04 8.61
CA PRO A 11 -24.82 -20.76 8.09
C PRO A 11 -24.92 -20.86 6.57
N SER A 12 -26.03 -20.37 6.01
CA SER A 12 -26.21 -20.33 4.57
C SER A 12 -25.02 -19.61 3.92
N ILE A 13 -24.71 -19.94 2.66
CA ILE A 13 -23.70 -19.23 1.86
C ILE A 13 -24.03 -17.73 1.86
N VAL A 14 -25.32 -17.38 1.79
CA VAL A 14 -25.80 -15.99 1.85
C VAL A 14 -25.55 -15.36 3.22
N ASP A 15 -25.83 -16.07 4.32
CA ASP A 15 -25.60 -15.56 5.68
C ASP A 15 -24.11 -15.35 5.96
N THR A 16 -23.27 -16.26 5.46
CA THR A 16 -21.81 -16.17 5.58
C THR A 16 -21.28 -14.98 4.79
N PHE A 17 -21.80 -14.76 3.58
CA PHE A 17 -21.47 -13.59 2.76
C PHE A 17 -21.88 -12.28 3.45
N LEU A 18 -23.13 -12.16 3.91
CA LEU A 18 -23.63 -10.94 4.58
C LEU A 18 -22.85 -10.65 5.88
N LYS A 19 -22.54 -11.67 6.68
CA LYS A 19 -21.67 -11.53 7.86
C LYS A 19 -20.25 -11.11 7.47
N GLY A 20 -19.73 -11.64 6.37
CA GLY A 20 -18.46 -11.24 5.77
C GLY A 20 -18.45 -9.76 5.39
N CYS A 21 -19.49 -9.28 4.69
CA CYS A 21 -19.66 -7.87 4.34
C CYS A 21 -19.68 -6.96 5.57
N GLY A 22 -20.44 -7.32 6.60
CA GLY A 22 -20.49 -6.56 7.85
C GLY A 22 -19.13 -6.49 8.57
N LYS A 23 -18.40 -7.61 8.62
CA LYS A 23 -17.02 -7.63 9.16
C LYS A 23 -16.07 -6.79 8.32
N GLY A 24 -16.13 -6.91 7.00
CA GLY A 24 -15.30 -6.14 6.08
C GLY A 24 -15.53 -4.63 6.23
N PHE A 25 -16.78 -4.20 6.32
CA PHE A 25 -17.13 -2.80 6.56
C PHE A 25 -16.57 -2.29 7.89
N LYS A 26 -16.75 -3.07 8.97
CA LYS A 26 -16.21 -2.74 10.30
C LYS A 26 -14.68 -2.59 10.26
N VAL A 27 -13.97 -3.55 9.67
CA VAL A 27 -12.50 -3.47 9.50
C VAL A 27 -12.09 -2.26 8.66
N GLY A 28 -12.85 -1.97 7.60
CA GLY A 28 -12.68 -0.79 6.76
C GLY A 28 -12.69 0.50 7.56
N ILE A 29 -13.78 0.74 8.29
CA ILE A 29 -13.98 1.98 9.08
C ILE A 29 -13.03 2.06 10.28
N GLU A 30 -12.85 0.98 11.03
CA GLU A 30 -12.11 1.02 12.29
C GLU A 30 -10.60 0.95 12.12
N ASN A 31 -10.09 0.33 11.04
CA ASN A 31 -8.66 0.06 10.88
C ASN A 31 -8.07 0.63 9.59
N ILE A 32 -8.74 0.46 8.44
CA ILE A 32 -8.19 0.87 7.14
C ILE A 32 -8.28 2.39 6.96
N THR A 33 -9.45 2.98 7.21
CA THR A 33 -9.70 4.42 7.06
C THR A 33 -8.76 5.27 7.93
N PRO A 34 -8.57 5.01 9.23
CA PRO A 34 -7.67 5.82 10.05
C PRO A 34 -6.21 5.72 9.61
N ALA A 35 -5.75 4.51 9.25
CA ALA A 35 -4.40 4.31 8.75
C ALA A 35 -4.16 5.04 7.42
N MET A 36 -5.15 5.02 6.53
CA MET A 36 -5.11 5.74 5.25
C MET A 36 -5.09 7.25 5.45
N ILE A 37 -5.92 7.80 6.35
CA ILE A 37 -5.95 9.23 6.67
C ILE A 37 -4.59 9.66 7.23
N LEU A 38 -4.00 8.87 8.14
CA LEU A 38 -2.69 9.16 8.72
C LEU A 38 -1.60 9.23 7.65
N GLY A 39 -1.54 8.25 6.75
CA GLY A 39 -0.58 8.24 5.64
C GLY A 39 -0.76 9.44 4.71
N TYR A 40 -2.02 9.74 4.34
CA TYR A 40 -2.34 10.84 3.44
C TYR A 40 -2.00 12.19 4.06
N THR A 41 -2.34 12.37 5.34
CA THR A 41 -2.06 13.61 6.08
C THR A 41 -0.56 13.87 6.21
N LEU A 42 0.24 12.83 6.49
CA LEU A 42 1.70 12.96 6.54
C LEU A 42 2.27 13.45 5.20
N VAL A 43 1.82 12.84 4.11
CA VAL A 43 2.26 13.20 2.76
C VAL A 43 1.80 14.60 2.37
N TYR A 44 0.57 14.96 2.74
CA TYR A 44 0.02 16.28 2.50
C TYR A 44 0.80 17.37 3.26
N ILE A 45 1.21 17.12 4.51
CA ILE A 45 2.09 18.03 5.25
C ILE A 45 3.44 18.19 4.53
N LEU A 46 4.03 17.09 4.04
CA LEU A 46 5.28 17.13 3.27
C LEU A 46 5.14 17.90 1.94
N GLN A 47 3.96 17.86 1.32
CA GLN A 47 3.63 18.66 0.13
C GLN A 47 3.55 20.15 0.46
N VAL A 48 2.71 20.52 1.42
CA VAL A 48 2.44 21.92 1.76
C VAL A 48 3.70 22.63 2.31
N THR A 49 4.56 21.89 3.01
CA THR A 49 5.84 22.42 3.51
C THR A 49 6.93 22.56 2.42
N GLY A 50 6.69 22.06 1.21
CA GLY A 50 7.68 22.07 0.12
C GLY A 50 8.83 21.06 0.31
N LEU A 51 8.79 20.26 1.38
CA LEU A 51 9.81 19.25 1.67
C LEU A 51 9.77 18.09 0.65
N MET A 52 8.62 17.86 0.02
CA MET A 52 8.46 16.93 -1.09
C MET A 52 9.41 17.25 -2.26
N THR A 53 9.60 18.52 -2.60
CA THR A 53 10.48 18.93 -3.71
C THR A 53 11.96 18.72 -3.35
N PHE A 54 12.31 18.89 -2.07
CA PHE A 54 13.64 18.62 -1.56
C PHE A 54 13.95 17.11 -1.56
N LEU A 55 13.03 16.30 -1.01
CA LEU A 55 13.12 14.85 -1.07
C LEU A 55 13.15 14.36 -2.53
N GLY A 56 12.33 14.97 -3.40
CA GLY A 56 12.30 14.66 -4.83
C GLY A 56 13.66 14.87 -5.51
N ARG A 57 14.40 15.94 -5.18
CA ARG A 57 15.77 16.14 -5.69
C ARG A 57 16.78 15.10 -5.19
N ILE A 58 16.69 14.71 -3.92
CA ILE A 58 17.61 13.72 -3.33
C ILE A 58 17.34 12.32 -3.88
N PHE A 59 16.05 11.97 -4.04
CA PHE A 59 15.63 10.66 -4.53
C PHE A 59 15.47 10.61 -6.05
N ALA A 60 15.63 11.73 -6.77
CA ALA A 60 15.66 11.80 -8.22
C ALA A 60 16.60 10.78 -8.89
N PRO A 61 17.86 10.57 -8.46
CA PRO A 61 18.71 9.55 -9.07
C PRO A 61 18.15 8.14 -8.93
N VAL A 62 17.51 7.82 -7.79
CA VAL A 62 16.90 6.51 -7.56
C VAL A 62 15.64 6.35 -8.40
N MET A 63 14.76 7.35 -8.40
CA MET A 63 13.51 7.34 -9.17
C MET A 63 13.75 7.40 -10.69
N GLY A 64 14.84 8.07 -11.12
CA GLY A 64 15.27 8.16 -12.51
C GLY A 64 15.64 6.81 -13.12
N VAL A 65 16.21 5.88 -12.32
CA VAL A 65 16.46 4.49 -12.75
C VAL A 65 15.14 3.79 -13.14
N PHE A 66 14.02 4.18 -12.53
CA PHE A 66 12.70 3.65 -12.83
C PHE A 66 11.91 4.50 -13.84
N GLY A 67 12.45 5.64 -14.31
CA GLY A 67 11.76 6.54 -15.25
C GLY A 67 10.62 7.33 -14.60
N LEU A 68 10.68 7.48 -13.28
CA LEU A 68 9.70 8.20 -12.48
C LEU A 68 10.26 9.59 -12.09
N PRO A 69 9.39 10.61 -11.95
CA PRO A 69 9.80 11.89 -11.40
C PRO A 69 10.20 11.73 -9.94
N GLY A 70 11.09 12.58 -9.42
CA GLY A 70 11.58 12.47 -8.05
C GLY A 70 10.46 12.59 -7.01
N GLU A 71 9.43 13.37 -7.34
CA GLU A 71 8.22 13.61 -6.56
C GLU A 71 7.44 12.30 -6.33
N ALA A 72 7.50 11.35 -7.26
CA ALA A 72 6.84 10.04 -7.13
C ALA A 72 7.32 9.25 -5.90
N PHE A 73 8.48 9.59 -5.33
CA PHE A 73 8.98 8.96 -4.11
C PHE A 73 7.99 9.08 -2.94
N ALA A 74 7.23 10.16 -2.89
CA ALA A 74 6.26 10.35 -1.84
C ALA A 74 5.08 9.38 -1.90
N VAL A 75 4.74 8.86 -3.08
CA VAL A 75 3.80 7.74 -3.24
C VAL A 75 4.32 6.50 -2.51
N LEU A 76 5.63 6.21 -2.60
CA LEU A 76 6.26 5.09 -1.91
C LEU A 76 6.29 5.28 -0.39
N ILE A 77 6.59 6.50 0.09
CA ILE A 77 6.52 6.83 1.52
C ILE A 77 5.08 6.62 2.03
N SER A 78 4.11 7.16 1.30
CA SER A 78 2.69 7.03 1.61
C SER A 78 2.25 5.55 1.68
N ALA A 79 2.65 4.77 0.69
CA ALA A 79 2.39 3.33 0.62
C ALA A 79 2.96 2.59 1.83
N PHE A 80 4.18 2.93 2.26
CA PHE A 80 4.87 2.28 3.39
C PHE A 80 4.04 2.29 4.67
N PHE A 81 3.33 3.40 4.94
CA PHE A 81 2.38 3.50 6.05
C PHE A 81 1.06 2.81 5.74
N ALA A 82 0.48 3.09 4.57
CA ALA A 82 -0.76 2.48 4.13
C ALA A 82 -0.80 2.31 2.60
N LYS A 83 -0.96 1.06 2.16
CA LYS A 83 -1.17 0.66 0.76
C LYS A 83 -2.21 1.54 0.04
N ALA A 84 -3.37 1.75 0.66
CA ALA A 84 -4.43 2.59 0.11
C ALA A 84 -4.04 4.07 0.03
N SER A 85 -3.24 4.54 0.98
CA SER A 85 -2.72 5.91 0.99
C SER A 85 -1.75 6.15 -0.15
N GLY A 86 -0.84 5.20 -0.42
CA GLY A 86 0.05 5.26 -1.60
C GLY A 86 -0.72 5.39 -2.91
N CYS A 87 -1.70 4.52 -3.15
CA CYS A 87 -2.53 4.60 -4.34
C CYS A 87 -3.32 5.91 -4.43
N ALA A 88 -3.84 6.43 -3.30
CA ALA A 88 -4.53 7.71 -3.26
C ALA A 88 -3.58 8.87 -3.60
N THR A 89 -2.37 8.90 -3.02
CA THR A 89 -1.34 9.89 -3.36
C THR A 89 -0.99 9.85 -4.85
N ALA A 90 -0.83 8.65 -5.43
CA ALA A 90 -0.56 8.51 -6.86
C ALA A 90 -1.71 9.07 -7.72
N ALA A 91 -2.96 8.81 -7.31
CA ALA A 91 -4.14 9.33 -7.99
C ALA A 91 -4.24 10.86 -7.89
N THR A 92 -3.95 11.44 -6.72
CA THR A 92 -3.89 12.89 -6.53
C THR A 92 -2.80 13.52 -7.40
N MET A 93 -1.60 12.97 -7.38
CA MET A 93 -0.48 13.47 -8.18
C MET A 93 -0.70 13.33 -9.69
N TYR A 94 -1.46 12.32 -10.13
CA TYR A 94 -1.93 12.22 -11.51
C TYR A 94 -2.96 13.30 -11.84
N ALA A 95 -3.93 13.54 -10.97
CA ALA A 95 -4.93 14.60 -11.15
C ALA A 95 -4.29 16.00 -11.19
N ASP A 96 -3.22 16.21 -10.41
CA ASP A 96 -2.45 17.46 -10.38
C ASP A 96 -1.47 17.60 -11.57
N GLY A 97 -1.38 16.59 -12.45
CA GLY A 97 -0.50 16.59 -13.62
C GLY A 97 0.98 16.38 -13.32
N VAL A 98 1.34 16.00 -12.09
CA VAL A 98 2.73 15.70 -11.68
C VAL A 98 3.19 14.34 -12.24
N LEU A 99 2.27 13.38 -12.35
CA LEU A 99 2.51 12.05 -12.90
C LEU A 99 1.78 11.86 -14.23
N THR A 100 2.40 11.17 -15.18
CA THR A 100 1.71 10.67 -16.37
C THR A 100 0.88 9.41 -16.04
N LEU A 101 -0.07 9.05 -16.92
CA LEU A 101 -0.88 7.84 -16.74
C LEU A 101 -0.01 6.58 -16.66
N GLY A 102 1.05 6.52 -17.48
CA GLY A 102 2.03 5.44 -17.44
C GLY A 102 2.73 5.37 -16.09
N GLN A 103 3.21 6.50 -15.57
CA GLN A 103 3.90 6.58 -14.28
C GLN A 103 3.01 6.23 -13.09
N ALA A 104 1.76 6.70 -13.08
CA ALA A 104 0.79 6.33 -12.06
C ALA A 104 0.48 4.82 -12.08
N SER A 105 0.39 4.24 -13.28
CA SER A 105 0.13 2.81 -13.45
C SER A 105 1.30 1.93 -12.99
N MET A 106 2.55 2.37 -13.17
CA MET A 106 3.73 1.67 -12.63
C MET A 106 3.74 1.66 -11.09
N LEU A 107 3.29 2.76 -10.47
CA LEU A 107 3.30 2.93 -9.02
C LEU A 107 2.23 2.08 -8.32
N LEU A 108 1.13 1.72 -8.99
CA LEU A 108 0.08 0.88 -8.39
C LEU A 108 0.64 -0.44 -7.84
N PRO A 109 1.20 -1.35 -8.64
CA PRO A 109 1.67 -2.64 -8.14
C PRO A 109 2.80 -2.48 -7.12
N ALA A 110 3.69 -1.49 -7.27
CA ALA A 110 4.70 -1.18 -6.25
C ALA A 110 4.07 -0.82 -4.89
N CYS A 111 3.02 0.02 -4.89
CA CYS A 111 2.25 0.34 -3.67
C CYS A 111 1.59 -0.90 -3.08
N ILE A 112 1.09 -1.81 -3.94
CA ILE A 112 0.48 -3.05 -3.49
C ILE A 112 1.53 -3.94 -2.82
N LEU A 113 2.72 -4.12 -3.38
CA LEU A 113 3.70 -5.08 -2.84
C LEU A 113 4.40 -4.57 -1.58
N MET A 114 4.71 -3.27 -1.49
CA MET A 114 5.40 -2.67 -0.34
C MET A 114 4.45 -2.14 0.75
N GLY A 115 3.16 -1.95 0.45
CA GLY A 115 2.28 -1.18 1.30
C GLY A 115 2.05 -1.76 2.71
N THR A 116 1.72 -0.90 3.68
CA THR A 116 1.39 -1.26 5.09
C THR A 116 2.47 -2.10 5.81
N LEU A 117 3.72 -1.99 5.40
CA LEU A 117 4.84 -2.80 5.88
C LEU A 117 5.06 -2.68 7.41
N ILE A 118 5.13 -1.46 7.93
CA ILE A 118 5.26 -1.20 9.37
C ILE A 118 4.03 -1.72 10.13
N GLY A 119 2.83 -1.46 9.59
CA GLY A 119 1.57 -1.83 10.22
C GLY A 119 1.40 -3.35 10.36
N HIS A 120 1.75 -4.12 9.32
CA HIS A 120 1.76 -5.57 9.37
C HIS A 120 2.84 -6.10 10.31
N TYR A 121 4.03 -5.51 10.26
CA TYR A 121 5.12 -5.89 11.15
C TYR A 121 4.75 -5.72 12.63
N ALA A 122 4.19 -4.57 13.00
CA ALA A 122 3.80 -4.29 14.38
C ALA A 122 2.62 -5.15 14.88
N ARG A 123 1.57 -5.32 14.06
CA ARG A 123 0.33 -5.99 14.49
C ARG A 123 0.36 -7.51 14.37
N ILE A 124 1.19 -8.05 13.47
CA ILE A 124 1.23 -9.49 13.17
C ILE A 124 2.57 -10.09 13.56
N VAL A 125 3.67 -9.60 12.98
CA VAL A 125 5.00 -10.24 13.10
C VAL A 125 5.53 -10.21 14.53
N LEU A 126 5.38 -9.06 15.22
CA LEU A 126 5.78 -8.92 16.62
C LEU A 126 4.88 -9.69 17.59
N VAL A 127 3.56 -9.70 17.34
CA VAL A 127 2.57 -10.36 18.22
C VAL A 127 2.61 -11.89 18.08
N ALA A 128 2.87 -12.39 16.87
CA ALA A 128 2.96 -13.83 16.60
C ALA A 128 4.24 -14.49 17.13
N GLY A 129 5.15 -13.73 17.76
CA GLY A 129 6.37 -14.28 18.36
C GLY A 129 7.31 -14.93 17.33
N THR A 130 7.31 -14.43 16.10
CA THR A 130 8.10 -15.03 15.01
C THR A 130 9.61 -14.93 15.30
N ASN A 131 10.40 -15.76 14.61
CA ASN A 131 11.83 -15.83 14.85
C ASN A 131 12.53 -14.52 14.45
N LYS A 132 13.11 -13.82 15.45
CA LYS A 132 13.77 -12.52 15.31
C LYS A 132 14.83 -12.47 14.20
N LYS A 133 15.48 -13.58 13.85
CA LYS A 133 16.47 -13.64 12.77
C LYS A 133 15.89 -13.27 11.41
N TRP A 134 14.60 -13.54 11.18
CA TRP A 134 13.92 -13.35 9.90
C TRP A 134 13.15 -12.04 9.81
N HIS A 135 13.04 -11.28 10.91
CA HIS A 135 12.29 -10.03 10.94
C HIS A 135 12.81 -9.01 9.94
N THR A 136 14.14 -8.87 9.84
CA THR A 136 14.77 -7.96 8.88
C THR A 136 14.49 -8.38 7.44
N LEU A 137 14.49 -9.68 7.16
CA LEU A 137 14.19 -10.21 5.82
C LEU A 137 12.73 -9.96 5.43
N LEU A 138 11.79 -10.09 6.38
CA LEU A 138 10.38 -9.78 6.14
C LEU A 138 10.13 -8.30 5.78
N LEU A 139 11.01 -7.40 6.20
CA LEU A 139 10.92 -5.98 5.82
C LEU A 139 11.62 -5.69 4.48
N ILE A 140 12.70 -6.39 4.15
CA ILE A 140 13.50 -6.14 2.95
C ILE A 140 12.86 -6.75 1.69
N ILE A 141 12.30 -7.96 1.79
CA ILE A 141 11.74 -8.67 0.63
C ILE A 141 10.66 -7.84 -0.09
N PRO A 142 9.69 -7.21 0.60
CA PRO A 142 8.66 -6.43 -0.09
C PRO A 142 9.20 -5.14 -0.73
N LEU A 143 10.28 -4.55 -0.20
CA LEU A 143 10.96 -3.42 -0.84
C LEU A 143 11.64 -3.86 -2.14
N PHE A 144 12.28 -5.03 -2.12
CA PHE A 144 12.91 -5.59 -3.31
C PHE A 144 11.87 -5.95 -4.38
N ASP A 145 10.76 -6.56 -3.97
CA ASP A 145 9.66 -6.91 -4.85
C ASP A 145 9.00 -5.68 -5.48
N ALA A 146 8.81 -4.60 -4.72
CA ALA A 146 8.33 -3.34 -5.27
C ALA A 146 9.30 -2.73 -6.30
N ALA A 147 10.62 -2.76 -6.04
CA ALA A 147 11.62 -2.31 -7.01
C ALA A 147 11.60 -3.16 -8.29
N LEU A 148 11.48 -4.49 -8.16
CA LEU A 148 11.34 -5.41 -9.29
C LEU A 148 10.07 -5.11 -10.09
N SER A 149 8.95 -4.88 -9.39
CA SER A 149 7.67 -4.54 -10.02
C SER A 149 7.73 -3.26 -10.83
N LEU A 150 8.47 -2.24 -10.37
CA LEU A 150 8.65 -1.00 -11.13
C LEU A 150 9.42 -1.24 -12.44
N ILE A 151 10.44 -2.10 -12.41
CA ILE A 151 11.21 -2.48 -13.60
C ILE A 151 10.33 -3.27 -14.58
N ILE A 152 9.59 -4.27 -14.08
CA ILE A 152 8.70 -5.09 -14.90
C ILE A 152 7.63 -4.23 -15.57
N MET A 153 6.96 -3.37 -14.80
CA MET A 153 5.95 -2.47 -15.37
C MET A 153 6.54 -1.47 -16.36
N ARG A 154 7.76 -0.97 -16.14
CA ARG A 154 8.46 -0.13 -17.11
C ARG A 154 8.66 -0.87 -18.43
N VAL A 155 9.10 -2.13 -18.40
CA VAL A 155 9.28 -2.94 -19.61
C VAL A 155 7.95 -3.17 -20.33
N ILE A 156 6.89 -3.48 -19.58
CA ILE A 156 5.55 -3.70 -20.14
C ILE A 156 5.01 -2.42 -20.81
N LEU A 157 5.07 -1.28 -20.13
CA LEU A 157 4.58 -0.02 -20.68
C LEU A 157 5.41 0.48 -21.86
N THR A 158 6.71 0.23 -21.86
CA THR A 158 7.58 0.50 -23.01
C THR A 158 7.19 -0.39 -24.20
N ALA A 159 6.90 -1.67 -23.97
CA ALA A 159 6.42 -2.59 -25.00
C ALA A 159 5.02 -2.20 -25.54
N MET A 160 4.19 -1.56 -24.72
CA MET A 160 2.86 -1.08 -25.10
C MET A 160 2.87 0.34 -25.70
N GLY A 161 4.01 1.04 -25.72
CA GLY A 161 4.13 2.39 -26.27
C GLY A 161 3.49 3.52 -25.44
N ILE A 162 3.28 3.31 -24.13
CA ILE A 162 2.60 4.25 -23.21
C ILE A 162 3.60 4.98 -22.29
N THR A 163 4.82 5.23 -22.77
CA THR A 163 5.85 5.99 -22.01
C THR A 163 5.60 7.49 -22.05
#